data_AF-V4M9G3-F1
#
_entry.id   AF-V4M9G3-F1
#
_cell.length_a   1.000
_cell.length_b   1.000
_cell.length_c   1.000
_cell.angle_alpha   90.00
_cell.angle_beta   90.00
_cell.angle_gamma   90.00
#
_symmetry.space_group_name_H-M   'P 1'
#
loop_
_entity.id
_entity.type
_entity.pdbx_description
1 polymer ?
#
loop_
_entity_poly.entity_id
_entity_poly.type
_entity_poly.pdbx_seq_one_letter_code
_entity_poly.pdbx_strand_id
1 'polypeptide(L)'
;MKLNSEDNILMEKVLPPDEQEIDVELEAKEKKYLRGGAVNLESLKDKKLKTKVASREKFFGKSAKTAAKIEKWLLPNKGGGLETDGLEKTWHIDQLKISKEVDILSSRKLYDVVLPDLGPYKLDFSASGRHMVLGGRKGHIALLDMMDLKLIKEIQVRETVRDVAFLHNDQLFAAAQKKYAYIYGRDGTEVHCLKERGPVARLRFLKNHLLLASVNKIGQLHYQDLTHGEMVASFRTGKGRTDVMEVNPYNGVVALGHSGGTVTMWKPTSQVPLVQLHCHPGPVSSVAFHPNGHLMATSGKERKVKIWDLRKFGEVKTIDGFHAKTLSFSQKGLLAAGTGSFVQVLSDSSGDSSHKYTRYMNHSMVKGYQIEKLMFRPYEDVLGIGHSMGWSSILIPGSGEPNFDSWVANPFETSKQRREKEVHMLLDKLPPETIMLDPSQIGAMRPSRRKEKPTRGEIEAEKEVAIEAAKSIELKNKTKGRNKPSKRTKKKKEMVENAKRTFPEQEHNKAVKKRRIGEDAAAELPTSLKRFARKK
;
A
#
# COMPACT_ATOMS: atom_id res chain seq x y z
N MET A 1 -4.98 62.44 -34.34
CA MET A 1 -4.04 62.49 -33.20
C MET A 1 -4.17 61.19 -32.43
N LYS A 2 -3.10 60.40 -32.40
CA LYS A 2 -3.01 59.12 -31.69
C LYS A 2 -2.99 59.41 -30.18
N LEU A 3 -3.91 58.83 -29.42
CA LEU A 3 -3.88 58.83 -27.97
C LEU A 3 -3.21 57.54 -27.50
N ASN A 4 -2.22 57.73 -26.64
CA ASN A 4 -1.25 56.75 -26.18
C ASN A 4 -1.91 55.58 -25.44
N SER A 5 -1.43 54.38 -25.78
CA SER A 5 -1.47 53.19 -24.96
C SER A 5 -0.66 53.43 -23.68
N GLU A 6 -1.33 53.41 -22.53
CA GLU A 6 -0.67 53.31 -21.23
C GLU A 6 -0.04 51.93 -21.10
N ASP A 7 1.29 51.89 -21.13
CA ASP A 7 2.10 50.73 -20.81
C ASP A 7 1.86 50.34 -19.35
N ASN A 8 1.07 49.27 -19.18
CA ASN A 8 0.85 48.61 -17.92
C ASN A 8 2.11 47.79 -17.58
N ILE A 9 3.18 48.48 -17.19
CA ILE A 9 4.40 47.86 -16.66
C ILE A 9 4.04 47.33 -15.28
N LEU A 10 3.68 46.04 -15.24
CA LEU A 10 3.75 45.23 -14.04
C LEU A 10 5.18 45.34 -13.51
N MET A 11 5.41 46.25 -12.56
CA MET A 11 6.59 46.19 -11.71
C MET A 11 6.53 44.85 -10.98
N GLU A 12 7.24 43.85 -11.51
CA GLU A 12 7.69 42.71 -10.72
C GLU A 12 8.43 43.30 -9.53
N LYS A 13 7.77 43.33 -8.37
CA LYS A 13 8.43 43.60 -7.10
C LYS A 13 9.48 42.52 -6.94
N VAL A 14 10.73 42.86 -7.26
CA VAL A 14 11.89 42.03 -6.96
C VAL A 14 12.00 42.01 -5.44
N LEU A 15 11.40 40.99 -4.82
CA LEU A 15 11.48 40.73 -3.39
C LEU A 15 12.96 40.47 -3.02
N PRO A 16 13.42 40.84 -1.81
CA PRO A 16 14.73 40.44 -1.29
C PRO A 16 14.95 38.92 -1.42
N PRO A 17 16.19 38.45 -1.61
CA PRO A 17 16.49 37.02 -1.81
C PRO A 17 15.92 36.13 -0.69
N ASP A 18 15.97 36.59 0.56
CA ASP A 18 15.41 35.88 1.71
C ASP A 18 13.89 35.71 1.63
N GLU A 19 13.16 36.73 1.13
CA GLU A 19 11.70 36.66 0.95
C GLU A 19 11.32 35.75 -0.22
N GLN A 20 12.15 35.70 -1.27
CA GLN A 20 11.95 34.78 -2.39
C GLN A 20 12.12 33.31 -1.97
N GLU A 21 13.15 33.00 -1.17
CA GLU A 21 13.36 31.65 -0.63
C GLU A 21 12.19 31.22 0.27
N ILE A 22 11.69 32.16 1.09
CA ILE A 22 10.56 31.92 1.98
C ILE A 22 9.29 31.55 1.21
N ASP A 23 9.04 32.21 0.08
CA ASP A 23 7.87 31.98 -0.77
C ASP A 23 7.95 30.65 -1.52
N VAL A 24 9.13 30.27 -2.06
CA VAL A 24 9.32 28.98 -2.76
C VAL A 24 9.05 27.80 -1.82
N GLU A 25 9.54 27.86 -0.57
CA GLU A 25 9.25 26.84 0.43
C GLU A 25 7.76 26.77 0.79
N LEU A 26 7.10 27.93 0.89
CA LEU A 26 5.67 28.00 1.19
C LEU A 26 4.84 27.42 0.06
N GLU A 27 5.20 27.65 -1.20
CA GLU A 27 4.56 27.04 -2.36
C GLU A 27 4.74 25.52 -2.39
N ALA A 28 5.93 25.02 -2.05
CA ALA A 28 6.18 23.58 -1.93
C ALA A 28 5.32 22.94 -0.84
N LYS A 29 5.18 23.60 0.32
CA LYS A 29 4.29 23.17 1.41
C LYS A 29 2.82 23.29 1.02
N GLU A 30 2.41 24.31 0.28
CA GLU A 30 1.04 24.46 -0.21
C GLU A 30 0.65 23.26 -1.09
N LYS A 31 1.54 22.81 -1.99
CA LYS A 31 1.34 21.62 -2.82
C LYS A 31 1.11 20.34 -2.00
N LYS A 32 1.73 20.20 -0.83
CA LYS A 32 1.52 19.06 0.09
C LYS A 32 0.10 19.02 0.63
N TYR A 33 -0.49 20.19 0.92
CA TYR A 33 -1.85 20.29 1.47
C TYR A 33 -2.95 20.35 0.40
N LEU A 34 -2.59 20.55 -0.87
CA LEU A 34 -3.52 20.44 -1.99
C LEU A 34 -3.94 18.98 -2.21
N ARG A 35 -5.20 18.67 -1.90
CA ARG A 35 -5.78 17.32 -2.00
C ARG A 35 -6.37 17.06 -3.40
N GLY A 36 -5.54 17.14 -4.43
CA GLY A 36 -5.93 16.87 -5.82
C GLY A 36 -5.66 18.03 -6.78
N GLY A 37 -6.01 17.83 -8.05
CA GLY A 37 -5.86 18.85 -9.09
C GLY A 37 -7.03 19.84 -9.10
N ALA A 38 -6.74 21.08 -9.49
CA ALA A 38 -7.73 22.12 -9.64
C ALA A 38 -8.75 21.78 -10.74
N VAL A 39 -10.00 22.20 -10.56
CA VAL A 39 -11.06 21.97 -11.55
C VAL A 39 -10.93 22.96 -12.71
N ASN A 40 -10.99 22.45 -13.95
CA ASN A 40 -11.00 23.29 -15.15
C ASN A 40 -12.31 24.09 -15.29
N LEU A 41 -12.31 25.33 -14.77
CA LEU A 41 -13.48 26.21 -14.77
C LEU A 41 -13.97 26.62 -16.17
N GLU A 42 -13.10 26.55 -17.18
CA GLU A 42 -13.44 26.87 -18.57
C GLU A 42 -14.34 25.82 -19.23
N SER A 43 -14.24 24.57 -18.78
CA SER A 43 -15.05 23.47 -19.29
C SER A 43 -16.53 23.53 -18.85
N LEU A 44 -16.83 24.35 -17.85
CA LEU A 44 -18.15 24.47 -17.25
C LEU A 44 -19.02 25.48 -18.00
N LYS A 45 -20.11 24.99 -18.62
CA LYS A 45 -21.10 25.82 -19.33
C LYS A 45 -22.07 26.54 -18.39
N ASP A 46 -22.41 25.94 -17.24
CA ASP A 46 -23.35 26.54 -16.28
C ASP A 46 -22.66 27.62 -15.43
N LYS A 47 -23.15 28.86 -15.55
CA LYS A 47 -22.64 30.04 -14.82
C LYS A 47 -22.77 29.86 -13.30
N LYS A 48 -23.87 29.31 -12.80
CA LYS A 48 -24.10 29.18 -11.35
C LYS A 48 -23.16 28.13 -10.75
N LEU A 49 -23.00 27.00 -11.43
CA LEU A 49 -22.05 25.97 -11.05
C LEU A 49 -20.61 26.50 -11.09
N LYS A 50 -20.24 27.21 -12.16
CA LYS A 50 -18.91 27.82 -12.31
C LYS A 50 -18.56 28.75 -11.15
N THR A 51 -19.48 29.64 -10.76
CA THR A 51 -19.27 30.54 -9.60
C THR A 51 -19.12 29.76 -8.28
N LYS A 52 -19.94 28.72 -8.07
CA LYS A 52 -19.85 27.88 -6.86
C LYS A 52 -18.54 27.11 -6.78
N VAL A 53 -18.11 26.49 -7.88
CA VAL A 53 -16.86 25.73 -7.95
C VAL A 53 -15.67 26.68 -7.75
N ALA A 54 -15.67 27.85 -8.39
CA ALA A 54 -14.62 28.86 -8.19
C ALA A 54 -14.52 29.34 -6.73
N SER A 55 -15.66 29.52 -6.04
CA SER A 55 -15.67 29.85 -4.61
C SER A 55 -15.08 28.74 -3.75
N ARG A 56 -15.43 27.47 -4.03
CA ARG A 56 -14.84 26.31 -3.34
C ARG A 56 -13.35 26.20 -3.60
N GLU A 57 -12.89 26.41 -4.83
CA GLU A 57 -11.47 26.38 -5.18
C GLU A 57 -10.68 27.45 -4.42
N LYS A 58 -11.22 28.67 -4.34
CA LYS A 58 -10.63 29.74 -3.51
C LYS A 58 -10.57 29.35 -2.03
N PHE A 59 -11.59 28.69 -1.50
CA PHE A 59 -11.60 28.20 -0.12
C PHE A 59 -10.55 27.11 0.10
N PHE A 60 -10.41 26.15 -0.82
CA PHE A 60 -9.39 25.11 -0.76
C PHE A 60 -7.97 25.70 -0.82
N GLY A 61 -7.72 26.65 -1.72
CA GLY A 61 -6.45 27.38 -1.79
C GLY A 61 -6.14 28.14 -0.50
N LYS A 62 -7.13 28.85 0.07
CA LYS A 62 -6.97 29.51 1.39
C LYS A 62 -6.64 28.51 2.49
N SER A 63 -7.35 27.38 2.54
CA SER A 63 -7.13 26.33 3.55
C SER A 63 -5.76 25.66 3.40
N ALA A 64 -5.28 25.45 2.18
CA ALA A 64 -3.94 24.92 1.93
C ALA A 64 -2.85 25.90 2.37
N LYS A 65 -3.02 27.20 2.05
CA LYS A 65 -2.12 28.27 2.51
C LYS A 65 -2.09 28.40 4.02
N THR A 66 -3.23 28.33 4.70
CA THR A 66 -3.25 28.39 6.17
C THR A 66 -2.56 27.18 6.79
N ALA A 67 -2.79 25.98 6.27
CA ALA A 67 -2.10 24.76 6.73
C ALA A 67 -0.58 24.84 6.51
N ALA A 68 -0.13 25.31 5.35
CA ALA A 68 1.29 25.52 5.04
C ALA A 68 1.96 26.53 5.98
N LYS A 69 1.25 27.62 6.31
CA LYS A 69 1.71 28.61 7.31
C LYS A 69 1.83 28.02 8.70
N ILE A 70 0.85 27.19 9.13
CA ILE A 70 0.90 26.48 10.40
C ILE A 70 2.12 25.55 10.44
N GLU A 71 2.35 24.76 9.39
CA GLU A 71 3.51 23.87 9.30
C GLU A 71 4.84 24.62 9.34
N LYS A 72 4.93 25.80 8.71
CA LYS A 72 6.17 26.58 8.68
C LYS A 72 6.45 27.31 9.99
N TRP A 73 5.44 27.86 10.65
CA TRP A 73 5.66 28.80 11.76
C TRP A 73 5.25 28.29 13.13
N LEU A 74 4.27 27.39 13.24
CA LEU A 74 3.71 26.97 14.53
C LEU A 74 4.24 25.62 15.02
N LEU A 75 4.94 24.86 14.18
CA LEU A 75 5.51 23.58 14.60
C LEU A 75 6.66 23.81 15.59
N PRO A 76 6.58 23.28 16.82
CA PRO A 76 7.53 23.60 17.89
C PRO A 76 8.90 22.95 17.68
N ASN A 77 8.93 21.70 17.22
CA ASN A 77 10.16 20.91 17.15
C ASN A 77 10.68 20.82 15.71
N LYS A 78 12.00 20.93 15.55
CA LYS A 78 12.68 20.63 14.30
C LYS A 78 13.01 19.14 14.23
N GLY A 79 13.08 18.61 13.02
CA GLY A 79 13.49 17.23 12.81
C GLY A 79 14.98 17.04 13.10
N GLY A 80 15.33 15.96 13.78
CA GLY A 80 16.71 15.49 13.84
C GLY A 80 17.21 15.02 12.47
N GLY A 81 18.53 14.88 12.37
CA GLY A 81 19.26 14.39 11.22
C GLY A 81 20.70 14.06 11.61
N LEU A 82 21.40 13.36 10.73
CA LEU A 82 22.83 13.10 10.88
C LEU A 82 23.47 13.55 9.59
N GLU A 83 24.25 14.60 9.69
CA GLU A 83 25.00 15.18 8.59
C GLU A 83 26.48 15.22 8.98
N THR A 84 27.34 15.04 8.00
CA THR A 84 28.78 14.98 8.16
C THR A 84 29.41 16.08 7.32
N ASP A 85 30.54 16.62 7.75
CA ASP A 85 31.30 17.69 7.07
C ASP A 85 31.95 17.26 5.73
N GLY A 86 31.39 16.28 5.03
CA GLY A 86 31.77 15.82 3.70
C GLY A 86 32.95 14.83 3.63
N LEU A 87 33.89 14.88 4.59
CA LEU A 87 35.04 13.96 4.65
C LEU A 87 34.66 12.58 5.21
N GLU A 88 33.89 12.57 6.31
CA GLU A 88 33.36 11.35 6.88
C GLU A 88 32.02 10.98 6.21
N LYS A 89 31.76 9.68 6.07
CA LYS A 89 30.45 9.18 5.61
C LYS A 89 29.59 8.85 6.81
N THR A 90 28.31 9.19 6.73
CA THR A 90 27.31 8.97 7.79
C THR A 90 27.27 7.53 8.30
N TRP A 91 27.51 6.54 7.45
CA TRP A 91 27.45 5.12 7.81
C TRP A 91 28.70 4.55 8.50
N HIS A 92 29.74 5.36 8.72
CA HIS A 92 30.91 5.01 9.54
C HIS A 92 30.77 5.51 10.99
N ILE A 93 29.67 6.18 11.33
CA ILE A 93 29.44 6.72 12.66
C ILE A 93 28.93 5.63 13.60
N ASP A 94 29.66 5.39 14.69
CA ASP A 94 29.29 4.43 15.72
C ASP A 94 28.23 5.00 16.69
N GLN A 95 27.42 4.11 17.25
CA GLN A 95 26.40 4.45 18.25
C GLN A 95 26.98 5.13 19.50
N LEU A 96 28.22 4.78 19.88
CA LEU A 96 28.89 5.41 21.01
C LEU A 96 29.21 6.88 20.76
N LYS A 97 29.54 7.28 19.53
CA LYS A 97 29.76 8.69 19.17
C LYS A 97 28.44 9.46 19.27
N ILE A 98 27.38 8.93 18.66
CA ILE A 98 26.02 9.50 18.70
C ILE A 98 25.56 9.68 20.15
N SER A 99 25.74 8.68 21.00
CA SER A 99 25.32 8.74 22.41
C SER A 99 26.00 9.83 23.24
N LYS A 100 27.20 10.27 22.85
CA LYS A 100 27.96 11.33 23.52
C LYS A 100 27.56 12.73 23.05
N GLU A 101 27.15 12.85 21.80
CA GLU A 101 26.74 14.13 21.19
C GLU A 101 25.29 14.48 21.49
N VAL A 102 24.46 13.45 21.67
CA VAL A 102 23.03 13.59 21.94
C VAL A 102 22.77 13.87 23.43
N ASP A 103 21.63 14.50 23.73
CA ASP A 103 21.21 14.81 25.09
C ASP A 103 21.03 13.56 25.97
N ILE A 104 21.12 13.74 27.30
CA ILE A 104 21.10 12.65 28.28
C ILE A 104 19.79 11.84 28.22
N LEU A 105 18.65 12.46 27.90
CA LEU A 105 17.36 11.75 27.86
C LEU A 105 17.30 10.82 26.65
N SER A 106 17.79 11.27 25.50
CA SER A 106 17.87 10.44 24.30
C SER A 106 19.00 9.40 24.41
N SER A 107 20.14 9.72 25.01
CA SER A 107 21.24 8.75 25.19
C SER A 107 20.84 7.58 26.08
N ARG A 108 19.99 7.79 27.09
CA ARG A 108 19.41 6.71 27.93
C ARG A 108 18.57 5.69 27.15
N LYS A 109 18.09 6.05 25.96
CA LYS A 109 17.30 5.16 25.09
C LYS A 109 18.17 4.19 24.30
N LEU A 110 19.50 4.38 24.31
CA LEU A 110 20.45 3.39 23.83
C LEU A 110 20.68 2.35 24.93
N TYR A 111 20.19 1.13 24.72
CA TYR A 111 20.40 0.03 25.66
C TYR A 111 20.29 -1.33 24.95
N ASP A 112 20.84 -2.36 25.59
CA ASP A 112 20.74 -3.74 25.16
C ASP A 112 20.31 -4.60 26.34
N VAL A 113 19.17 -5.31 26.20
CA VAL A 113 18.65 -6.22 27.22
C VAL A 113 18.91 -7.64 26.75
N VAL A 114 19.81 -8.32 27.45
CA VAL A 114 20.25 -9.67 27.12
C VAL A 114 19.51 -10.71 27.97
N LEU A 115 18.66 -11.50 27.31
CA LEU A 115 17.90 -12.64 27.83
C LEU A 115 18.17 -13.88 26.95
N PRO A 116 19.23 -14.66 27.23
CA PRO A 116 19.72 -15.72 26.34
C PRO A 116 18.76 -16.90 26.25
N ASP A 117 18.02 -17.20 27.32
CA ASP A 117 17.29 -18.45 27.43
C ASP A 117 15.93 -18.44 26.73
N LEU A 118 15.34 -17.29 26.44
CA LEU A 118 13.91 -17.17 26.10
C LEU A 118 13.64 -16.71 24.66
N GLY A 119 14.69 -16.36 23.90
CA GLY A 119 14.58 -15.82 22.55
C GLY A 119 14.40 -16.87 21.43
N PRO A 120 14.32 -16.42 20.16
CA PRO A 120 14.37 -15.03 19.68
C PRO A 120 13.13 -14.21 20.03
N TYR A 121 13.33 -12.89 20.13
CA TYR A 121 12.29 -11.93 20.47
C TYR A 121 11.69 -11.21 19.26
N LYS A 122 10.37 -11.05 19.27
CA LYS A 122 9.64 -10.14 18.40
C LYS A 122 9.06 -9.00 19.22
N LEU A 123 9.02 -7.82 18.62
CA LEU A 123 8.58 -6.59 19.25
C LEU A 123 7.49 -5.92 18.44
N ASP A 124 6.63 -5.18 19.12
CA ASP A 124 5.63 -4.30 18.53
C ASP A 124 5.48 -3.07 19.42
N PHE A 125 5.29 -1.90 18.80
CA PHE A 125 5.09 -0.64 19.51
C PHE A 125 3.63 -0.22 19.41
N SER A 126 3.13 0.41 20.47
CA SER A 126 1.84 1.12 20.40
C SER A 126 1.92 2.26 19.38
N ALA A 127 0.78 2.68 18.83
CA ALA A 127 0.71 3.77 17.86
C ALA A 127 1.31 5.09 18.38
N SER A 128 1.29 5.32 19.71
CA SER A 128 1.91 6.48 20.36
C SER A 128 3.41 6.30 20.62
N GLY A 129 3.97 5.11 20.45
CA GLY A 129 5.35 4.78 20.78
C GLY A 129 5.67 4.77 22.29
N ARG A 130 4.70 5.03 23.17
CA ARG A 130 4.90 4.98 24.63
C ARG A 130 5.11 3.56 25.15
N HIS A 131 4.34 2.60 24.64
CA HIS A 131 4.35 1.23 25.14
C HIS A 131 4.96 0.28 24.11
N MET A 132 5.67 -0.74 24.59
CA MET A 132 6.25 -1.82 23.80
C MET A 132 5.77 -3.17 24.34
N VAL A 133 5.41 -4.08 23.45
CA VAL A 133 5.21 -5.50 23.79
C VAL A 133 6.30 -6.30 23.12
N LEU A 134 6.85 -7.24 23.89
CA LEU A 134 7.85 -8.20 23.45
C LEU A 134 7.33 -9.63 23.63
N GLY A 135 7.66 -10.50 22.69
CA GLY A 135 7.34 -11.91 22.71
C GLY A 135 8.56 -12.76 22.33
N GLY A 136 9.11 -13.48 23.28
CA GLY A 136 10.15 -14.48 23.11
C GLY A 136 9.59 -15.80 22.61
N ARG A 137 10.30 -16.45 21.69
CA ARG A 137 9.85 -17.70 21.05
C ARG A 137 9.55 -18.83 22.02
N LYS A 138 10.14 -18.86 23.22
CA LYS A 138 9.91 -19.90 24.25
C LYS A 138 8.72 -19.60 25.18
N GLY A 139 7.99 -18.51 24.97
CA GLY A 139 6.76 -18.19 25.71
C GLY A 139 6.86 -17.03 26.69
N HIS A 140 7.97 -16.30 26.67
CA HIS A 140 8.11 -15.07 27.42
C HIS A 140 7.38 -13.94 26.73
N ILE A 141 6.50 -13.24 27.42
CA ILE A 141 5.83 -12.04 26.93
C ILE A 141 5.97 -10.97 27.99
N ALA A 142 6.35 -9.76 27.58
CA ALA A 142 6.36 -8.63 28.50
C ALA A 142 5.82 -7.35 27.85
N LEU A 143 5.23 -6.51 28.69
CA LEU A 143 4.69 -5.20 28.37
C LEU A 143 5.51 -4.15 29.14
N LEU A 144 6.10 -3.21 28.40
CA LEU A 144 7.00 -2.19 28.91
C LEU A 144 6.44 -0.79 28.62
N ASP A 145 6.57 0.13 29.57
CA ASP A 145 6.51 1.58 29.31
C ASP A 145 7.91 2.05 28.92
N MET A 146 8.03 2.55 27.70
CA MET A 146 9.30 2.95 27.07
C MET A 146 9.70 4.38 27.41
N MET A 147 8.85 5.15 28.09
CA MET A 147 9.22 6.47 28.59
C MET A 147 10.17 6.34 29.78
N ASP A 148 9.81 5.50 30.74
CA ASP A 148 10.57 5.27 31.98
C ASP A 148 11.36 3.95 31.98
N LEU A 149 11.24 3.14 30.91
CA LEU A 149 11.72 1.75 30.84
C LEU A 149 11.18 0.89 31.99
N LYS A 150 9.92 1.12 32.37
CA LYS A 150 9.25 0.42 33.46
C LYS A 150 8.56 -0.84 32.93
N LEU A 151 8.83 -1.97 33.58
CA LEU A 151 8.07 -3.20 33.37
C LEU A 151 6.64 -3.03 33.92
N ILE A 152 5.65 -3.10 33.04
CA ILE A 152 4.23 -3.10 33.44
C ILE A 152 3.83 -4.52 33.82
N LYS A 153 4.08 -5.47 32.92
CA LYS A 153 3.72 -6.87 33.15
C LYS A 153 4.66 -7.83 32.43
N GLU A 154 4.92 -8.95 33.07
CA GLU A 154 5.61 -10.11 32.51
C GLU A 154 4.71 -11.35 32.63
N ILE A 155 4.69 -12.16 31.57
CA ILE A 155 3.88 -13.37 31.44
C ILE A 155 4.75 -14.47 30.85
N GLN A 156 4.70 -15.66 31.45
CA GLN A 156 5.37 -16.84 30.91
C GLN A 156 4.32 -17.89 30.51
N VAL A 157 4.04 -17.94 29.21
CA VAL A 157 3.03 -18.84 28.63
C VAL A 157 3.52 -20.29 28.53
N ARG A 158 4.85 -20.51 28.52
CA ARG A 158 5.51 -21.82 28.32
C ARG A 158 5.11 -22.53 27.00
N GLU A 159 4.57 -21.78 26.05
CA GLU A 159 4.32 -22.23 24.68
C GLU A 159 5.12 -21.43 23.66
N THR A 160 5.22 -21.92 22.42
CA THR A 160 5.89 -21.16 21.37
C THR A 160 5.08 -19.93 20.97
N VAL A 161 5.63 -18.74 21.21
CA VAL A 161 5.06 -17.48 20.71
C VAL A 161 5.69 -17.15 19.36
N ARG A 162 4.85 -16.89 18.36
CA ARG A 162 5.27 -16.67 16.97
C ARG A 162 5.23 -15.22 16.56
N ASP A 163 4.30 -14.45 17.09
CA ASP A 163 4.18 -13.03 16.80
C ASP A 163 3.36 -12.37 17.92
N VAL A 164 3.57 -11.08 18.08
CA VAL A 164 2.81 -10.26 19.02
C VAL A 164 2.45 -8.96 18.33
N ALA A 165 1.23 -8.49 18.58
CA ALA A 165 0.71 -7.24 18.03
C ALA A 165 -0.07 -6.48 19.09
N PHE A 166 0.14 -5.18 19.17
CA PHE A 166 -0.79 -4.31 19.90
C PHE A 166 -2.12 -4.22 19.16
N LEU A 167 -3.18 -3.97 19.92
CA LEU A 167 -4.49 -3.66 19.38
C LEU A 167 -4.64 -2.13 19.32
N HIS A 168 -5.77 -1.58 19.78
CA HIS A 168 -5.99 -0.14 19.73
C HIS A 168 -5.17 0.65 20.75
N ASN A 169 -5.09 0.12 21.97
CA ASN A 169 -4.46 0.78 23.11
C ASN A 169 -3.39 -0.12 23.75
N ASP A 170 -2.80 0.39 24.81
CA ASP A 170 -1.93 -0.36 25.73
C ASP A 170 -2.67 -1.38 26.61
N GLN A 171 -4.00 -1.36 26.59
CA GLN A 171 -4.85 -2.22 27.41
C GLN A 171 -4.97 -3.63 26.89
N LEU A 172 -4.91 -3.82 25.57
CA LEU A 172 -5.06 -5.12 24.96
C LEU A 172 -3.94 -5.37 23.94
N PHE A 173 -3.41 -6.58 23.96
CA PHE A 173 -2.46 -7.05 22.96
C PHE A 173 -2.78 -8.49 22.58
N ALA A 174 -2.43 -8.87 21.36
CA ALA A 174 -2.67 -10.20 20.83
C ALA A 174 -1.35 -10.95 20.65
N ALA A 175 -1.29 -12.20 21.12
CA ALA A 175 -0.14 -13.08 20.96
C ALA A 175 -0.52 -14.34 20.18
N ALA A 176 0.27 -14.66 19.14
CA ALA A 176 0.12 -15.89 18.38
C ALA A 176 0.91 -17.02 19.05
N GLN A 177 0.23 -17.91 19.77
CA GLN A 177 0.86 -19.03 20.47
C GLN A 177 0.99 -20.27 19.56
N LYS A 178 1.22 -21.46 20.14
CA LYS A 178 1.44 -22.69 19.40
C LYS A 178 0.20 -23.10 18.61
N LYS A 179 -0.97 -23.17 19.26
CA LYS A 179 -2.21 -23.64 18.65
C LYS A 179 -3.11 -22.51 18.14
N TYR A 180 -3.28 -21.45 18.92
CA TYR A 180 -4.25 -20.38 18.65
C TYR A 180 -3.63 -18.99 18.89
N ALA A 181 -4.33 -17.95 18.46
CA ALA A 181 -4.06 -16.59 18.89
C ALA A 181 -4.88 -16.26 20.14
N TYR A 182 -4.25 -15.58 21.10
CA TYR A 182 -4.86 -15.16 22.35
C TYR A 182 -4.80 -13.64 22.45
N ILE A 183 -5.81 -13.06 23.10
CA ILE A 183 -5.86 -11.65 23.44
C ILE A 183 -5.69 -11.53 24.95
N TYR A 184 -4.74 -10.70 25.36
CA TYR A 184 -4.38 -10.44 26.74
C TYR A 184 -4.75 -9.02 27.13
N GLY A 185 -5.15 -8.84 28.39
CA GLY A 185 -5.25 -7.54 29.04
C GLY A 185 -3.89 -7.00 29.48
N ARG A 186 -3.84 -5.72 29.85
CA ARG A 186 -2.65 -5.06 30.42
C ARG A 186 -2.10 -5.79 31.64
N ASP A 187 -2.98 -6.35 32.45
CA ASP A 187 -2.61 -7.09 33.66
C ASP A 187 -2.07 -8.51 33.37
N GLY A 188 -2.13 -8.91 32.09
CA GLY A 188 -1.75 -10.24 31.62
C GLY A 188 -2.84 -11.29 31.76
N THR A 189 -4.07 -10.88 32.02
CA THR A 189 -5.25 -11.74 32.01
C THR A 189 -5.58 -12.19 30.59
N GLU A 190 -5.89 -13.47 30.41
CA GLU A 190 -6.37 -13.99 29.13
C GLU A 190 -7.84 -13.58 28.94
N VAL A 191 -8.08 -12.70 27.96
CA VAL A 191 -9.43 -12.20 27.66
C VAL A 191 -10.12 -13.14 26.68
N HIS A 192 -9.44 -13.51 25.59
CA HIS A 192 -10.00 -14.36 24.55
C HIS A 192 -8.99 -15.35 23.96
N CYS A 193 -9.49 -16.53 23.59
CA CYS A 193 -8.79 -17.56 22.83
C CYS A 193 -9.47 -17.77 21.47
N LEU A 194 -8.75 -17.54 20.38
CA LEU A 194 -9.31 -17.48 19.03
C LEU A 194 -9.10 -18.83 18.32
N LYS A 195 -10.02 -19.76 18.60
CA LYS A 195 -9.92 -21.17 18.19
C LYS A 195 -10.11 -21.41 16.69
N GLU A 196 -11.01 -20.65 16.06
CA GLU A 196 -11.39 -20.84 14.64
C GLU A 196 -10.24 -20.62 13.66
N ARG A 197 -9.26 -19.82 14.08
CA ARG A 197 -8.10 -19.47 13.27
C ARG A 197 -7.09 -20.60 13.20
N GLY A 198 -7.08 -21.60 14.07
CA GLY A 198 -5.99 -22.58 14.12
C GLY A 198 -4.60 -21.92 14.30
N PRO A 199 -3.50 -22.53 13.82
CA PRO A 199 -2.15 -22.08 14.12
C PRO A 199 -1.75 -20.83 13.32
N VAL A 200 -1.94 -19.68 13.95
CA VAL A 200 -1.54 -18.36 13.45
C VAL A 200 -0.02 -18.23 13.41
N ALA A 201 0.50 -17.67 12.32
CA ALA A 201 1.92 -17.38 12.08
C ALA A 201 2.25 -15.89 12.28
N ARG A 202 1.36 -14.98 11.86
CA ARG A 202 1.52 -13.52 11.96
C ARG A 202 0.23 -12.81 12.36
N LEU A 203 0.36 -11.71 13.07
CA LEU A 203 -0.73 -10.84 13.54
C LEU A 203 -0.44 -9.39 13.16
N ARG A 204 -1.46 -8.67 12.64
CA ARG A 204 -1.40 -7.23 12.43
C ARG A 204 -2.76 -6.61 12.69
N PHE A 205 -2.74 -5.42 13.29
CA PHE A 205 -3.94 -4.70 13.67
C PHE A 205 -4.20 -3.52 12.73
N LEU A 206 -5.45 -3.39 12.28
CA LEU A 206 -5.91 -2.28 11.45
C LEU A 206 -6.58 -1.25 12.34
N LYS A 207 -5.80 -0.27 12.80
CA LYS A 207 -6.21 0.74 13.79
C LYS A 207 -7.52 1.46 13.48
N ASN A 208 -7.73 1.93 12.25
CA ASN A 208 -8.89 2.73 11.89
C ASN A 208 -10.19 1.91 11.74
N HIS A 209 -10.07 0.59 11.52
CA HIS A 209 -11.20 -0.32 11.33
C HIS A 209 -11.45 -1.20 12.56
N LEU A 210 -10.53 -1.18 13.53
CA LEU A 210 -10.50 -2.06 14.70
C LEU A 210 -10.55 -3.56 14.33
N LEU A 211 -9.88 -3.92 13.23
CA LEU A 211 -9.79 -5.30 12.75
C LEU A 211 -8.46 -5.94 13.11
N LEU A 212 -8.49 -7.16 13.61
CA LEU A 212 -7.32 -8.01 13.75
C LEU A 212 -7.18 -8.90 12.52
N ALA A 213 -6.17 -8.61 11.69
CA ALA A 213 -5.77 -9.47 10.60
C ALA A 213 -4.82 -10.56 11.13
N SER A 214 -5.10 -11.82 10.81
CA SER A 214 -4.28 -12.95 11.23
C SER A 214 -4.10 -13.94 10.09
N VAL A 215 -2.90 -14.50 10.01
CA VAL A 215 -2.54 -15.41 8.93
C VAL A 215 -2.04 -16.72 9.50
N ASN A 216 -2.60 -17.81 8.99
CA ASN A 216 -2.25 -19.16 9.41
C ASN A 216 -1.01 -19.68 8.70
N LYS A 217 -0.38 -20.69 9.31
CA LYS A 217 0.65 -21.49 8.65
C LYS A 217 0.20 -22.16 7.35
N ILE A 218 -1.10 -22.42 7.20
CA ILE A 218 -1.71 -23.05 6.01
C ILE A 218 -1.93 -22.02 4.88
N GLY A 219 -1.78 -20.71 5.17
CA GLY A 219 -2.04 -19.64 4.20
C GLY A 219 -3.50 -19.23 4.13
N GLN A 220 -4.23 -19.31 5.24
CA GLN A 220 -5.55 -18.70 5.39
C GLN A 220 -5.42 -17.36 6.11
N LEU A 221 -6.02 -16.32 5.54
CA LEU A 221 -6.09 -14.97 6.07
C LEU A 221 -7.46 -14.77 6.73
N HIS A 222 -7.46 -14.34 7.98
CA HIS A 222 -8.65 -14.09 8.77
C HIS A 222 -8.71 -12.63 9.19
N TYR A 223 -9.89 -12.03 9.07
CA TYR A 223 -10.21 -10.71 9.60
C TYR A 223 -11.25 -10.87 10.68
N GLN A 224 -10.93 -10.42 11.89
CA GLN A 224 -11.88 -10.38 13.00
C GLN A 224 -12.08 -8.95 13.44
N ASP A 225 -13.33 -8.60 13.68
CA ASP A 225 -13.70 -7.37 14.33
C ASP A 225 -13.52 -7.51 15.84
N LEU A 226 -12.73 -6.63 16.46
CA LEU A 226 -12.48 -6.70 17.88
C LEU A 226 -13.57 -6.03 18.72
N THR A 227 -14.42 -5.19 18.12
CA THR A 227 -15.49 -4.53 18.89
C THR A 227 -16.67 -5.46 19.10
N HIS A 228 -17.08 -6.17 18.05
CA HIS A 228 -18.19 -7.13 18.10
C HIS A 228 -17.71 -8.57 18.37
N GLY A 229 -16.42 -8.85 18.14
CA GLY A 229 -15.86 -10.19 18.26
C GLY A 229 -16.15 -11.09 17.07
N GLU A 230 -16.81 -10.60 16.02
CA GLU A 230 -17.23 -11.38 14.87
C GLU A 230 -16.12 -11.56 13.83
N MET A 231 -16.13 -12.72 13.17
CA MET A 231 -15.25 -13.01 12.05
C MET A 231 -15.83 -12.40 10.77
N VAL A 232 -15.21 -11.32 10.28
CA VAL A 232 -15.65 -10.60 9.08
C VAL A 232 -15.38 -11.41 7.82
N ALA A 233 -14.19 -12.02 7.73
CA ALA A 233 -13.78 -12.77 6.54
C ALA A 233 -12.72 -13.82 6.84
N SER A 234 -12.79 -14.94 6.11
CA SER A 234 -11.73 -15.95 6.03
C SER A 234 -11.44 -16.27 4.56
N PHE A 235 -10.19 -16.09 4.14
CA PHE A 235 -9.75 -16.29 2.76
C PHE A 235 -8.59 -17.27 2.68
N ARG A 236 -8.65 -18.20 1.72
CA ARG A 236 -7.52 -19.05 1.39
C ARG A 236 -6.67 -18.38 0.32
N THR A 237 -5.40 -18.13 0.62
CA THR A 237 -4.49 -17.44 -0.31
C THR A 237 -4.06 -18.30 -1.50
N GLY A 238 -4.11 -19.63 -1.37
CA GLY A 238 -3.80 -20.59 -2.44
C GLY A 238 -2.32 -20.71 -2.80
N LYS A 239 -1.42 -20.01 -2.10
CA LYS A 239 0.02 -19.93 -2.41
C LYS A 239 0.94 -20.56 -1.35
N GLY A 240 0.36 -21.36 -0.46
CA GLY A 240 1.07 -22.09 0.58
C GLY A 240 1.28 -21.28 1.86
N ARG A 241 2.32 -21.64 2.62
CA ARG A 241 2.64 -21.03 3.92
C ARG A 241 3.16 -19.60 3.73
N THR A 242 2.60 -18.68 4.51
CA THR A 242 2.96 -17.26 4.52
C THR A 242 3.44 -16.84 5.90
N ASP A 243 4.74 -16.52 5.99
CA ASP A 243 5.39 -16.06 7.22
C ASP A 243 5.58 -14.54 7.27
N VAL A 244 5.09 -13.80 6.26
CA VAL A 244 5.24 -12.35 6.12
C VAL A 244 3.87 -11.70 5.93
N MET A 245 3.55 -10.73 6.78
CA MET A 245 2.33 -9.94 6.71
C MET A 245 2.58 -8.51 7.19
N GLU A 246 2.12 -7.53 6.43
CA GLU A 246 2.08 -6.13 6.85
C GLU A 246 0.78 -5.45 6.42
N VAL A 247 0.42 -4.39 7.13
CA VAL A 247 -0.74 -3.55 6.82
C VAL A 247 -0.23 -2.23 6.27
N ASN A 248 -0.81 -1.77 5.17
CA ASN A 248 -0.56 -0.41 4.71
C ASN A 248 -1.32 0.58 5.62
N PRO A 249 -0.61 1.47 6.35
CA PRO A 249 -1.25 2.38 7.31
C PRO A 249 -2.18 3.42 6.67
N TYR A 250 -2.03 3.70 5.38
CA TYR A 250 -2.84 4.68 4.66
C TYR A 250 -4.21 4.14 4.24
N ASN A 251 -4.27 2.91 3.73
CA ASN A 251 -5.47 2.37 3.10
C ASN A 251 -6.05 1.12 3.78
N GLY A 252 -5.37 0.57 4.80
CA GLY A 252 -5.83 -0.60 5.55
C GLY A 252 -5.73 -1.93 4.78
N VAL A 253 -5.09 -1.95 3.61
CA VAL A 253 -4.90 -3.17 2.83
C VAL A 253 -3.80 -4.03 3.45
N VAL A 254 -4.04 -5.33 3.56
CA VAL A 254 -3.08 -6.30 4.10
C VAL A 254 -2.26 -6.91 2.97
N ALA A 255 -0.93 -6.78 3.03
CA ALA A 255 -0.02 -7.47 2.11
C ALA A 255 0.56 -8.73 2.74
N LEU A 256 0.58 -9.79 1.94
CA LEU A 256 1.15 -11.10 2.27
C LEU A 256 2.31 -11.42 1.34
N GLY A 257 3.44 -11.81 1.92
CA GLY A 257 4.60 -12.32 1.19
C GLY A 257 4.55 -13.84 1.10
N HIS A 258 4.65 -14.37 -0.13
CA HIS A 258 4.60 -15.81 -0.41
C HIS A 258 5.97 -16.40 -0.68
N SER A 259 6.07 -17.73 -0.59
CA SER A 259 7.29 -18.48 -0.90
C SER A 259 7.68 -18.45 -2.37
N GLY A 260 6.72 -18.29 -3.29
CA GLY A 260 6.96 -18.12 -4.73
C GLY A 260 7.32 -16.69 -5.15
N GLY A 261 7.76 -15.84 -4.23
CA GLY A 261 8.24 -14.49 -4.54
C GLY A 261 7.19 -13.47 -4.95
N THR A 262 5.92 -13.87 -4.89
CA THR A 262 4.78 -12.98 -5.10
C THR A 262 4.34 -12.33 -3.79
N VAL A 263 3.97 -11.06 -3.85
CA VAL A 263 3.26 -10.34 -2.80
C VAL A 263 1.81 -10.19 -3.22
N THR A 264 0.87 -10.56 -2.36
CA THR A 264 -0.56 -10.37 -2.64
C THR A 264 -1.20 -9.42 -1.64
N MET A 265 -2.05 -8.54 -2.13
CA MET A 265 -2.74 -7.51 -1.35
C MET A 265 -4.22 -7.86 -1.20
N TRP A 266 -4.74 -7.78 0.02
CA TRP A 266 -6.07 -8.26 0.38
C TRP A 266 -6.91 -7.19 1.04
N LYS A 267 -8.22 -7.26 0.80
CA LYS A 267 -9.24 -6.54 1.56
C LYS A 267 -10.28 -7.51 2.12
N PRO A 268 -10.97 -7.17 3.22
CA PRO A 268 -11.99 -8.05 3.83
C PRO A 268 -13.20 -8.35 2.94
N THR A 269 -13.49 -7.52 1.93
CA THR A 269 -14.70 -7.69 1.09
C THR A 269 -14.47 -8.60 -0.13
N SER A 270 -13.22 -8.97 -0.44
CA SER A 270 -12.92 -9.73 -1.66
C SER A 270 -12.17 -11.02 -1.36
N GLN A 271 -12.70 -12.14 -1.87
CA GLN A 271 -12.05 -13.45 -1.83
C GLN A 271 -10.85 -13.56 -2.78
N VAL A 272 -10.72 -12.63 -3.72
CA VAL A 272 -9.60 -12.57 -4.66
C VAL A 272 -8.67 -11.43 -4.21
N PRO A 273 -7.33 -11.61 -4.26
CA PRO A 273 -6.43 -10.52 -3.93
C PRO A 273 -6.62 -9.35 -4.90
N LEU A 274 -6.61 -8.13 -4.36
CA LEU A 274 -6.72 -6.88 -5.13
C LEU A 274 -5.58 -6.73 -6.13
N VAL A 275 -4.37 -7.09 -5.69
CA VAL A 275 -3.15 -6.99 -6.49
C VAL A 275 -2.31 -8.22 -6.22
N GLN A 276 -1.70 -8.75 -7.27
CA GLN A 276 -0.64 -9.73 -7.19
C GLN A 276 0.61 -9.16 -7.86
N LEU A 277 1.65 -8.87 -7.06
CA LEU A 277 2.93 -8.37 -7.54
C LEU A 277 3.95 -9.50 -7.52
N HIS A 278 4.59 -9.76 -8.65
CA HIS A 278 5.73 -10.66 -8.70
C HIS A 278 7.00 -9.87 -8.42
N CYS A 279 7.44 -9.88 -7.17
CA CYS A 279 8.52 -9.00 -6.72
C CYS A 279 9.90 -9.65 -6.88
N HIS A 280 10.00 -10.92 -6.49
CA HIS A 280 11.24 -11.69 -6.47
C HIS A 280 11.02 -13.05 -7.14
N PRO A 281 12.05 -13.67 -7.72
CA PRO A 281 11.98 -15.06 -8.18
C PRO A 281 11.93 -16.07 -7.01
N GLY A 282 12.68 -15.81 -5.93
CA GLY A 282 12.66 -16.59 -4.69
C GLY A 282 11.67 -16.08 -3.62
N PRO A 283 11.65 -16.72 -2.43
CA PRO A 283 10.71 -16.38 -1.37
C PRO A 283 10.87 -14.96 -0.83
N VAL A 284 9.73 -14.30 -0.59
CA VAL A 284 9.69 -12.98 0.06
C VAL A 284 9.99 -13.15 1.54
N SER A 285 10.99 -12.44 2.03
CA SER A 285 11.50 -12.56 3.40
C SER A 285 10.87 -11.52 4.33
N SER A 286 10.62 -10.31 3.82
CA SER A 286 9.91 -9.25 4.54
C SER A 286 9.30 -8.25 3.57
N VAL A 287 8.23 -7.60 4.02
CA VAL A 287 7.54 -6.49 3.37
C VAL A 287 7.46 -5.37 4.39
N ALA A 288 7.56 -4.12 3.96
CA ALA A 288 7.31 -2.95 4.78
C ALA A 288 6.61 -1.88 3.93
N PHE A 289 5.68 -1.14 4.54
CA PHE A 289 5.00 -0.01 3.90
C PHE A 289 5.52 1.30 4.42
N HIS A 290 5.70 2.26 3.52
CA HIS A 290 5.97 3.63 3.89
C HIS A 290 4.72 4.22 4.58
N PRO A 291 4.88 5.09 5.61
CA PRO A 291 3.75 5.73 6.31
C PRO A 291 2.77 6.47 5.39
N ASN A 292 3.28 7.17 4.37
CA ASN A 292 2.46 7.80 3.32
C ASN A 292 1.63 6.79 2.49
N GLY A 293 1.92 5.49 2.57
CA GLY A 293 1.15 4.42 1.95
C GLY A 293 1.27 4.27 0.44
N HIS A 294 2.19 4.99 -0.19
CA HIS A 294 2.43 4.95 -1.63
C HIS A 294 3.67 4.14 -2.02
N LEU A 295 4.57 3.87 -1.07
CA LEU A 295 5.76 3.07 -1.30
C LEU A 295 5.70 1.77 -0.49
N MET A 296 6.23 0.71 -1.07
CA MET A 296 6.40 -0.59 -0.43
C MET A 296 7.81 -1.11 -0.67
N ALA A 297 8.50 -1.52 0.39
CA ALA A 297 9.76 -2.22 0.30
C ALA A 297 9.54 -3.72 0.46
N THR A 298 10.25 -4.51 -0.33
CA THR A 298 10.20 -5.96 -0.31
C THR A 298 11.60 -6.53 -0.33
N SER A 299 11.85 -7.57 0.45
CA SER A 299 13.14 -8.27 0.47
C SER A 299 12.96 -9.72 0.05
N GLY A 300 13.88 -10.20 -0.78
CA GLY A 300 13.91 -11.58 -1.23
C GLY A 300 15.14 -12.33 -0.73
N LYS A 301 15.12 -13.66 -0.84
CA LYS A 301 16.29 -14.52 -0.56
C LYS A 301 17.50 -14.25 -1.46
N GLU A 302 17.29 -13.57 -2.59
CA GLU A 302 18.31 -13.29 -3.60
C GLU A 302 19.26 -12.13 -3.26
N ARG A 303 19.24 -11.65 -2.02
CA ARG A 303 20.04 -10.50 -1.56
C ARG A 303 19.71 -9.19 -2.27
N LYS A 304 18.43 -9.03 -2.61
CA LYS A 304 17.87 -7.83 -3.23
C LYS A 304 16.74 -7.28 -2.38
N VAL A 305 16.77 -5.97 -2.15
CA VAL A 305 15.66 -5.21 -1.60
C VAL A 305 15.09 -4.35 -2.72
N LYS A 306 13.79 -4.48 -2.99
CA LYS A 306 13.09 -3.75 -4.05
C LYS A 306 12.07 -2.81 -3.46
N ILE A 307 12.07 -1.58 -3.95
CA ILE A 307 11.13 -0.52 -3.58
C ILE A 307 10.14 -0.34 -4.73
N TRP A 308 8.87 -0.34 -4.39
CA TRP A 308 7.74 -0.35 -5.31
C TRP A 308 6.87 0.89 -5.07
N ASP A 309 6.45 1.54 -6.15
CA ASP A 309 5.40 2.54 -6.12
C ASP A 309 4.05 1.84 -6.28
N LEU A 310 3.18 1.97 -5.27
CA LEU A 310 1.88 1.34 -5.21
C LEU A 310 0.82 2.07 -6.04
N ARG A 311 1.06 3.32 -6.45
CA ARG A 311 0.12 4.05 -7.32
C ARG A 311 0.21 3.54 -8.76
N LYS A 312 1.43 3.28 -9.22
CA LYS A 312 1.73 2.78 -10.57
C LYS A 312 1.97 1.27 -10.63
N PHE A 313 2.14 0.64 -9.48
CA PHE A 313 2.59 -0.76 -9.34
C PHE A 313 3.91 -1.04 -10.09
N GLY A 314 4.80 -0.06 -10.10
CA GLY A 314 6.10 -0.11 -10.76
C GLY A 314 7.25 -0.26 -9.77
N GLU A 315 8.32 -0.93 -10.20
CA GLU A 315 9.58 -0.97 -9.44
C GLU A 315 10.28 0.38 -9.59
N VAL A 316 10.60 1.02 -8.46
CA VAL A 316 11.30 2.32 -8.43
C VAL A 316 12.80 2.11 -8.29
N LYS A 317 13.21 1.20 -7.40
CA LYS A 317 14.61 0.93 -7.11
C LYS A 317 14.83 -0.52 -6.69
N THR A 318 15.88 -1.12 -7.24
CA THR A 318 16.50 -2.33 -6.67
C THR A 318 17.78 -1.92 -5.94
N ILE A 319 17.94 -2.44 -4.72
CA ILE A 319 19.12 -2.31 -3.88
C ILE A 319 19.73 -3.69 -3.76
N ASP A 320 20.89 -3.87 -4.38
CA ASP A 320 21.63 -5.12 -4.41
C ASP A 320 22.66 -5.21 -3.27
N GLY A 321 23.06 -6.45 -2.94
CA GLY A 321 24.21 -6.72 -2.09
C GLY A 321 23.88 -7.06 -0.64
N PHE A 322 22.61 -7.09 -0.26
CA PHE A 322 22.18 -7.49 1.09
C PHE A 322 20.84 -8.24 1.05
N HIS A 323 20.81 -9.43 1.64
CA HIS A 323 19.55 -10.07 2.00
C HIS A 323 19.04 -9.38 3.25
N ALA A 324 17.76 -9.04 3.32
CA ALA A 324 17.15 -8.53 4.56
C ALA A 324 16.12 -9.55 5.04
N LYS A 325 16.27 -10.01 6.28
CA LYS A 325 15.30 -10.90 6.91
C LYS A 325 14.07 -10.13 7.40
N THR A 326 14.26 -8.88 7.81
CA THR A 326 13.20 -7.99 8.29
C THR A 326 13.42 -6.58 7.75
N LEU A 327 12.33 -5.89 7.43
CA LEU A 327 12.29 -4.51 6.97
C LEU A 327 11.33 -3.72 7.86
N SER A 328 11.61 -2.42 8.04
CA SER A 328 10.70 -1.48 8.70
C SER A 328 10.91 -0.08 8.13
N PHE A 329 9.83 0.67 7.93
CA PHE A 329 9.89 2.08 7.58
C PHE A 329 9.67 2.95 8.81
N SER A 330 10.41 4.04 8.91
CA SER A 330 10.19 5.09 9.91
C SER A 330 9.11 6.07 9.43
N GLN A 331 8.60 6.90 10.34
CA GLN A 331 7.60 7.94 10.03
C GLN A 331 8.07 8.93 8.97
N LYS A 332 9.37 9.26 8.96
CA LYS A 332 10.03 10.14 7.99
C LYS A 332 10.48 9.45 6.70
N GLY A 333 10.30 8.14 6.58
CA GLY A 333 10.61 7.39 5.36
C GLY A 333 12.00 6.74 5.32
N LEU A 334 12.74 6.71 6.43
CA LEU A 334 13.94 5.89 6.54
C LEU A 334 13.57 4.41 6.49
N LEU A 335 14.34 3.61 5.76
CA LEU A 335 14.14 2.16 5.64
C LEU A 335 15.23 1.42 6.42
N ALA A 336 14.85 0.71 7.48
CA ALA A 336 15.73 -0.20 8.19
C ALA A 336 15.64 -1.61 7.62
N ALA A 337 16.79 -2.23 7.38
CA ALA A 337 16.96 -3.58 6.87
C ALA A 337 17.89 -4.37 7.78
N GLY A 338 17.40 -5.47 8.34
CA GLY A 338 18.17 -6.32 9.25
C GLY A 338 18.55 -7.66 8.63
N THR A 339 19.80 -8.08 8.78
CA THR A 339 20.25 -9.42 8.44
C THR A 339 21.35 -9.94 9.33
N GLY A 340 21.16 -11.19 9.78
CA GLY A 340 22.05 -11.79 10.76
C GLY A 340 22.18 -10.88 11.96
N SER A 341 23.40 -10.37 12.19
CA SER A 341 23.75 -9.44 13.27
C SER A 341 23.93 -7.99 12.79
N PHE A 342 23.59 -7.68 11.54
CA PHE A 342 23.82 -6.38 10.92
C PHE A 342 22.50 -5.66 10.61
N VAL A 343 22.44 -4.38 10.93
CA VAL A 343 21.35 -3.47 10.59
C VAL A 343 21.88 -2.40 9.65
N GLN A 344 21.20 -2.22 8.53
CA GLN A 344 21.44 -1.16 7.59
C GLN A 344 20.22 -0.25 7.53
N VAL A 345 20.45 1.05 7.61
CA VAL A 345 19.43 2.09 7.53
C VAL A 345 19.67 2.86 6.25
N LEU A 346 18.61 3.05 5.47
CA LEU A 346 18.66 3.70 4.17
C LEU A 346 17.81 4.97 4.22
N SER A 347 18.36 6.09 3.76
CA SER A 347 17.65 7.36 3.61
C SER A 347 17.32 7.60 2.14
N ASP A 348 16.15 8.19 1.90
CA ASP A 348 15.84 8.75 0.59
C ASP A 348 16.52 10.11 0.45
N SER A 349 17.54 10.17 -0.41
CA SER A 349 18.30 11.40 -0.67
C SER A 349 17.60 12.32 -1.68
N SER A 350 16.56 11.83 -2.36
CA SER A 350 15.77 12.64 -3.28
C SER A 350 14.48 13.05 -2.61
N GLY A 351 14.30 14.34 -2.35
CA GLY A 351 12.98 14.94 -2.09
C GLY A 351 12.06 14.93 -3.32
N ASP A 352 12.45 14.21 -4.37
CA ASP A 352 11.81 14.17 -5.66
C ASP A 352 11.43 12.73 -6.02
N SER A 353 10.54 12.56 -7.01
CA SER A 353 9.87 11.29 -7.37
C SER A 353 10.80 10.12 -7.77
N SER A 354 12.13 10.33 -7.76
CA SER A 354 13.16 9.34 -8.14
C SER A 354 13.53 8.35 -7.03
N HIS A 355 13.15 8.63 -5.77
CA HIS A 355 13.36 7.81 -4.58
C HIS A 355 14.73 7.08 -4.56
N LYS A 356 15.82 7.85 -4.53
CA LYS A 356 17.19 7.34 -4.49
C LYS A 356 17.58 7.03 -3.04
N TYR A 357 17.26 5.81 -2.63
CA TYR A 357 17.70 5.28 -1.34
C TYR A 357 19.22 5.06 -1.32
N THR A 358 19.88 5.70 -0.37
CA THR A 358 21.31 5.56 -0.09
C THR A 358 21.53 5.14 1.35
N ARG A 359 22.75 4.69 1.68
CA ARG A 359 23.05 4.24 3.05
C ARG A 359 23.10 5.45 3.95
N TYR A 360 22.26 5.44 4.99
CA TYR A 360 22.25 6.45 6.03
C TYR A 360 23.18 6.05 7.17
N MET A 361 22.94 4.87 7.75
CA MET A 361 23.70 4.37 8.89
C MET A 361 23.84 2.85 8.81
N ASN A 362 24.94 2.33 9.35
CA ASN A 362 25.14 0.91 9.56
C ASN A 362 25.38 0.64 11.04
N HIS A 363 24.82 -0.45 11.55
CA HIS A 363 25.05 -0.90 12.91
C HIS A 363 25.33 -2.40 12.93
N SER A 364 26.42 -2.80 13.56
CA SER A 364 26.76 -4.20 13.77
C SER A 364 26.54 -4.56 15.23
N MET A 365 25.70 -5.56 15.47
CA MET A 365 25.52 -6.19 16.78
C MET A 365 26.67 -7.16 17.07
N VAL A 366 26.70 -7.67 18.31
CA VAL A 366 27.61 -8.74 18.73
C VAL A 366 27.45 -9.97 17.83
N LYS A 367 28.58 -10.56 17.40
CA LYS A 367 28.59 -11.74 16.53
C LYS A 367 27.79 -12.88 17.17
N GLY A 368 26.86 -13.45 16.41
CA GLY A 368 25.98 -14.53 16.85
C GLY A 368 24.56 -14.09 17.21
N TYR A 369 24.32 -12.78 17.39
CA TYR A 369 22.98 -12.26 17.62
C TYR A 369 22.22 -12.29 16.30
N GLN A 370 21.15 -13.09 16.21
CA GLN A 370 20.34 -13.18 15.01
C GLN A 370 19.11 -12.29 15.15
N ILE A 371 18.99 -11.27 14.31
CA ILE A 371 17.84 -10.37 14.27
C ILE A 371 16.61 -11.14 13.77
N GLU A 372 15.49 -10.94 14.46
CA GLU A 372 14.19 -11.53 14.14
C GLU A 372 13.19 -10.47 13.66
N LYS A 373 13.14 -9.29 14.30
CA LYS A 373 12.24 -8.20 13.93
C LYS A 373 12.88 -6.83 14.20
N LEU A 374 12.66 -5.89 13.29
CA LEU A 374 13.00 -4.47 13.43
C LEU A 374 11.71 -3.67 13.43
N MET A 375 11.57 -2.70 14.33
CA MET A 375 10.51 -1.69 14.26
C MET A 375 11.05 -0.34 14.75
N PHE A 376 10.75 0.72 14.01
CA PHE A 376 10.97 2.08 14.52
C PHE A 376 9.97 2.39 15.63
N ARG A 377 10.43 3.11 16.64
CA ARG A 377 9.56 3.67 17.67
C ARG A 377 8.84 4.90 17.09
N PRO A 378 7.50 4.97 17.13
CA PRO A 378 6.78 6.16 16.71
C PRO A 378 7.20 7.40 17.52
N TYR A 379 7.31 8.55 16.85
CA TYR A 379 7.61 9.87 17.41
C TYR A 379 8.98 10.05 18.10
N GLU A 380 9.86 9.06 17.99
CA GLU A 380 11.21 9.13 18.54
C GLU A 380 12.26 8.65 17.54
N ASP A 381 13.49 9.12 17.73
CA ASP A 381 14.66 8.80 16.91
C ASP A 381 15.31 7.47 17.35
N VAL A 382 14.49 6.42 17.48
CA VAL A 382 14.88 5.13 18.05
C VAL A 382 14.41 3.96 17.16
N LEU A 383 15.29 2.97 16.99
CA LEU A 383 14.98 1.68 16.38
C LEU A 383 15.07 0.55 17.40
N GLY A 384 13.95 -0.15 17.59
CA GLY A 384 13.90 -1.38 18.36
C GLY A 384 14.32 -2.58 17.52
N ILE A 385 15.22 -3.38 18.07
CA ILE A 385 15.78 -4.58 17.44
C ILE A 385 15.48 -5.78 18.33
N GLY A 386 14.69 -6.73 17.82
CA GLY A 386 14.44 -8.00 18.48
C GLY A 386 15.40 -9.05 17.92
N HIS A 387 16.22 -9.66 18.77
CA HIS A 387 17.22 -10.65 18.37
C HIS A 387 17.10 -11.96 19.16
N SER A 388 17.96 -12.92 18.82
CA SER A 388 18.01 -14.24 19.46
C SER A 388 18.27 -14.18 20.96
N MET A 389 19.13 -13.24 21.39
CA MET A 389 19.56 -13.10 22.78
C MET A 389 18.78 -12.05 23.59
N GLY A 390 17.69 -11.47 23.07
CA GLY A 390 16.98 -10.39 23.76
C GLY A 390 16.48 -9.31 22.81
N TRP A 391 16.50 -8.07 23.27
CA TRP A 391 16.22 -6.91 22.42
C TRP A 391 17.14 -5.74 22.75
N SER A 392 17.45 -4.97 21.72
CA SER A 392 18.24 -3.75 21.84
C SER A 392 17.50 -2.57 21.24
N SER A 393 17.88 -1.38 21.68
CA SER A 393 17.35 -0.10 21.22
C SER A 393 18.53 0.75 20.78
N ILE A 394 18.52 1.21 19.53
CA ILE A 394 19.59 2.03 18.96
C ILE A 394 19.05 3.40 18.55
N LEU A 395 19.92 4.41 18.53
CA LEU A 395 19.59 5.77 18.13
C LEU A 395 19.73 5.92 16.62
N ILE A 396 18.69 6.44 15.99
CA ILE A 396 18.67 6.79 14.57
C ILE A 396 18.15 8.21 14.45
N PRO A 397 19.05 9.21 14.46
CA PRO A 397 18.66 10.60 14.27
C PRO A 397 17.80 10.76 13.01
N GLY A 398 16.73 11.54 13.10
CA GLY A 398 15.84 11.79 11.97
C GLY A 398 14.89 10.65 11.60
N SER A 399 14.72 9.61 12.44
CA SER A 399 13.73 8.56 12.19
C SER A 399 12.30 8.88 12.61
N GLY A 400 12.12 9.62 13.70
CA GLY A 400 10.82 9.96 14.27
C GLY A 400 10.23 11.24 13.70
N GLU A 401 8.90 11.31 13.66
CA GLU A 401 8.19 12.57 13.44
C GLU A 401 8.26 13.42 14.73
N PRO A 402 8.91 14.60 14.70
CA PRO A 402 9.17 15.39 15.92
C PRO A 402 7.91 16.08 16.46
N ASN A 403 6.92 16.30 15.58
CA ASN A 403 5.68 16.98 15.90
C ASN A 403 4.53 15.99 15.73
N PHE A 404 4.06 15.43 16.84
CA PHE A 404 2.92 14.51 16.84
C PHE A 404 1.61 15.30 16.90
N ASP A 405 0.56 14.75 16.29
CA ASP A 405 -0.80 15.23 16.48
C ASP A 405 -1.40 14.58 17.74
N SER A 406 -1.68 15.40 18.75
CA SER A 406 -2.22 14.96 20.03
C SER A 406 -3.57 14.25 19.91
N TRP A 407 -4.37 14.57 18.89
CA TRP A 407 -5.67 13.92 18.66
C TRP A 407 -5.51 12.51 18.07
N VAL A 408 -4.52 12.33 17.20
CA VAL A 408 -4.26 11.03 16.55
C VAL A 408 -3.50 10.10 17.50
N ALA A 409 -2.37 10.53 18.02
CA ALA A 409 -1.57 9.75 18.96
C ALA A 409 -0.72 10.66 19.82
N ASN A 410 -1.05 10.71 21.11
CA ASN A 410 -0.32 11.46 22.11
C ASN A 410 0.59 10.49 22.91
N PRO A 411 1.92 10.62 22.83
CA PRO A 411 2.85 9.87 23.68
C PRO A 411 2.65 10.14 25.18
N PHE A 412 2.13 11.31 25.55
CA PHE A 412 1.94 11.74 26.94
C PHE A 412 0.48 11.70 27.38
N GLU A 413 -0.33 10.81 26.80
CA GLU A 413 -1.75 10.73 27.10
C GLU A 413 -2.02 10.43 28.59
N THR A 414 -3.01 11.14 29.14
CA THR A 414 -3.54 10.86 30.49
C THR A 414 -4.59 9.75 30.45
N SER A 415 -4.93 9.17 31.60
CA SER A 415 -5.97 8.14 31.69
C SER A 415 -7.37 8.65 31.28
N LYS A 416 -7.66 9.95 31.43
CA LYS A 416 -8.90 10.57 30.95
C LYS A 416 -8.90 10.67 29.43
N GLN A 417 -7.85 11.28 28.86
CA GLN A 417 -7.70 11.42 27.41
C GLN A 417 -7.71 10.07 26.70
N ARG A 418 -7.06 9.04 27.26
CA ARG A 418 -7.08 7.69 26.68
C ARG A 418 -8.49 7.10 26.60
N ARG A 419 -9.30 7.27 27.66
CA ARG A 419 -10.69 6.79 27.69
C ARG A 419 -11.57 7.52 26.68
N GLU A 420 -11.46 8.85 26.62
CA GLU A 420 -12.18 9.66 25.64
C GLU A 420 -11.78 9.29 24.21
N LYS A 421 -10.47 9.14 23.96
CA LYS A 421 -9.94 8.72 22.66
C LYS A 421 -10.43 7.34 22.25
N GLU A 422 -10.50 6.40 23.19
CA GLU A 422 -11.04 5.06 22.94
C GLU A 422 -12.51 5.10 22.51
N VAL A 423 -13.31 5.93 23.18
CA VAL A 423 -14.72 6.17 22.81
C VAL A 423 -14.80 6.83 21.44
N HIS A 424 -14.02 7.87 21.16
CA HIS A 424 -13.98 8.53 19.85
C HIS A 424 -13.58 7.57 18.73
N MET A 425 -12.54 6.77 18.94
CA MET A 425 -12.09 5.79 17.95
C MET A 425 -13.13 4.69 17.72
N LEU A 426 -13.93 4.33 18.73
CA LEU A 426 -15.05 3.40 18.57
C LEU A 426 -16.21 4.02 17.77
N LEU A 427 -16.53 5.30 18.02
CA LEU A 427 -17.57 6.04 17.29
C LEU A 427 -17.17 6.31 15.83
N ASP A 428 -15.90 6.66 15.61
CA ASP A 428 -15.32 6.97 14.30
C ASP A 428 -14.85 5.72 13.54
N LYS A 429 -15.11 4.53 14.08
CA LYS A 429 -14.71 3.25 13.51
C LYS A 429 -15.19 3.13 12.06
N LEU A 430 -14.26 2.94 11.14
CA LEU A 430 -14.56 2.79 9.73
C LEU A 430 -14.99 1.34 9.41
N PRO A 431 -16.08 1.13 8.64
CA PRO A 431 -16.52 -0.21 8.31
C PRO A 431 -15.53 -0.95 7.40
N PRO A 432 -15.44 -2.30 7.47
CA PRO A 432 -14.47 -3.09 6.71
C PRO A 432 -14.58 -2.93 5.18
N GLU A 433 -15.75 -2.54 4.68
CA GLU A 433 -16.00 -2.32 3.26
C GLU A 433 -15.27 -1.10 2.68
N THR A 434 -14.86 -0.16 3.53
CA THR A 434 -14.13 1.06 3.12
C THR A 434 -12.68 0.78 2.75
N ILE A 435 -12.16 -0.42 3.00
CA ILE A 435 -10.79 -0.80 2.65
C ILE A 435 -10.68 -0.97 1.13
N MET A 436 -9.90 -0.08 0.52
CA MET A 436 -9.66 0.00 -0.94
C MET A 436 -8.19 0.33 -1.22
N LEU A 437 -7.72 0.18 -2.46
CA LEU A 437 -6.36 0.59 -2.80
C LEU A 437 -6.17 2.11 -2.64
N ASP A 438 -7.15 2.88 -3.13
CA ASP A 438 -7.21 4.33 -3.02
C ASP A 438 -8.39 4.75 -2.13
N PRO A 439 -8.13 5.21 -0.89
CA PRO A 439 -9.18 5.69 0.01
C PRO A 439 -9.93 6.93 -0.49
N SER A 440 -9.27 7.76 -1.31
CA SER A 440 -9.87 8.98 -1.89
C SER A 440 -11.00 8.73 -2.87
N GLN A 441 -11.19 7.48 -3.32
CA GLN A 441 -12.30 7.10 -4.20
C GLN A 441 -13.63 6.96 -3.44
N ILE A 442 -13.61 6.98 -2.10
CA ILE A 442 -14.84 6.97 -1.29
C ILE A 442 -15.59 8.30 -1.54
N GLY A 443 -16.80 8.20 -2.10
CA GLY A 443 -17.59 9.35 -2.53
C GLY A 443 -17.43 9.72 -4.01
N ALA A 444 -16.53 9.06 -4.75
CA ALA A 444 -16.46 9.21 -6.19
C ALA A 444 -17.66 8.54 -6.87
N MET A 445 -18.14 9.14 -7.96
CA MET A 445 -19.18 8.55 -8.79
C MET A 445 -18.63 7.33 -9.51
N ARG A 446 -19.40 6.23 -9.49
CA ARG A 446 -19.06 5.06 -10.31
C ARG A 446 -19.03 5.50 -11.77
N PRO A 447 -17.98 5.15 -12.54
CA PRO A 447 -18.02 5.41 -13.97
C PRO A 447 -19.28 4.74 -14.53
N SER A 448 -20.00 5.46 -15.38
CA SER A 448 -21.18 4.92 -16.05
C SER A 448 -20.75 3.66 -16.79
N ARG A 449 -21.11 2.49 -16.26
CA ARG A 449 -20.99 1.24 -17.02
C ARG A 449 -21.81 1.45 -18.29
N ARG A 450 -21.24 1.23 -19.47
CA ARG A 450 -22.04 0.99 -20.67
C ARG A 450 -23.05 -0.07 -20.28
N LYS A 451 -24.35 0.28 -20.26
CA LYS A 451 -25.40 -0.68 -19.92
C LYS A 451 -25.22 -1.87 -20.86
N GLU A 452 -25.07 -3.08 -20.33
CA GLU A 452 -24.95 -4.29 -21.16
C GLU A 452 -26.21 -4.53 -22.00
N LYS A 453 -27.32 -3.87 -21.64
CA LYS A 453 -28.53 -3.77 -22.44
C LYS A 453 -28.98 -2.30 -22.46
N PRO A 454 -28.78 -1.57 -23.57
CA PRO A 454 -29.40 -0.26 -23.73
C PRO A 454 -30.92 -0.42 -23.65
N THR A 455 -31.61 0.57 -23.09
CA THR A 455 -33.09 0.57 -23.07
C THR A 455 -33.61 0.60 -24.51
N ARG A 456 -34.86 0.15 -24.75
CA ARG A 456 -35.41 0.04 -26.11
C ARG A 456 -35.31 1.35 -26.93
N GLY A 457 -35.48 2.50 -26.27
CA GLY A 457 -35.29 3.83 -26.89
C GLY A 457 -33.83 4.22 -27.14
N GLU A 458 -32.89 3.81 -26.28
CA GLU A 458 -31.44 3.98 -26.54
C GLU A 458 -31.00 3.10 -27.73
N ILE A 459 -31.57 1.91 -27.90
CA ILE A 459 -31.30 1.02 -29.04
C ILE A 459 -31.80 1.64 -30.36
N GLU A 460 -32.96 2.28 -30.37
CA GLU A 460 -33.53 2.90 -31.56
C GLU A 460 -32.73 4.15 -31.96
N ALA A 461 -32.36 5.00 -31.00
CA ALA A 461 -31.50 6.16 -31.25
C ALA A 461 -30.08 5.74 -31.66
N GLU A 462 -29.48 4.73 -31.04
CA GLU A 462 -28.18 4.19 -31.46
C GLU A 462 -28.25 3.54 -32.85
N LYS A 463 -29.37 2.91 -33.22
CA LYS A 463 -29.58 2.36 -34.57
C LYS A 463 -29.67 3.47 -35.61
N GLU A 464 -30.42 4.53 -35.35
CA GLU A 464 -30.53 5.68 -36.26
C GLU A 464 -29.17 6.37 -36.44
N VAL A 465 -28.46 6.64 -35.34
CA VAL A 465 -27.11 7.22 -35.37
C VAL A 465 -26.11 6.29 -36.07
N ALA A 466 -26.22 4.97 -35.89
CA ALA A 466 -25.38 3.99 -36.58
C ALA A 466 -25.71 3.86 -38.08
N ILE A 467 -26.97 4.05 -38.49
CA ILE A 467 -27.39 4.08 -39.89
C ILE A 467 -26.87 5.36 -40.57
N GLU A 468 -26.94 6.50 -39.89
CA GLU A 468 -26.38 7.78 -40.35
C GLU A 468 -24.84 7.73 -40.47
N ALA A 469 -24.18 7.13 -39.47
CA ALA A 469 -22.74 6.91 -39.48
C ALA A 469 -22.31 5.90 -40.56
N ALA A 470 -23.07 4.83 -40.78
CA ALA A 470 -22.78 3.86 -41.84
C ALA A 470 -22.97 4.44 -43.25
N LYS A 471 -23.89 5.39 -43.43
CA LYS A 471 -24.07 6.14 -44.68
C LYS A 471 -22.94 7.13 -44.96
N SER A 472 -22.25 7.62 -43.92
CA SER A 472 -21.19 8.64 -44.03
C SER A 472 -19.75 8.09 -44.00
N ILE A 473 -19.55 6.79 -43.74
CA ILE A 473 -18.23 6.17 -43.78
C ILE A 473 -17.87 5.76 -45.22
N GLU A 474 -17.02 6.55 -45.86
CA GLU A 474 -16.33 6.12 -47.08
C GLU A 474 -15.37 4.96 -46.76
N LEU A 475 -15.63 3.79 -47.37
CA LEU A 475 -14.80 2.60 -47.22
C LEU A 475 -13.47 2.79 -47.97
N LYS A 476 -12.42 3.21 -47.26
CA LYS A 476 -11.05 3.15 -47.79
C LYS A 476 -10.64 1.68 -48.04
N ASN A 477 -10.48 1.33 -49.31
CA ASN A 477 -9.93 0.04 -49.74
C ASN A 477 -8.41 0.03 -49.58
N LYS A 478 -7.93 -0.48 -48.43
CA LYS A 478 -6.63 -1.16 -48.19
C LYS A 478 -6.64 -1.56 -46.69
N THR A 479 -6.33 -2.78 -46.25
CA THR A 479 -5.22 -3.70 -46.56
C THR A 479 -5.69 -5.17 -46.51
N LYS A 480 -4.98 -6.06 -47.23
CA LYS A 480 -5.17 -7.53 -47.21
C LYS A 480 -4.92 -8.08 -45.80
N GLY A 481 -5.78 -8.98 -45.33
CA GLY A 481 -5.51 -9.72 -44.09
C GLY A 481 -6.70 -10.52 -43.53
N ARG A 482 -6.40 -11.69 -43.00
CA ARG A 482 -7.32 -12.67 -42.37
C ARG A 482 -8.08 -12.10 -41.15
N ASN A 483 -7.65 -10.95 -40.61
CA ASN A 483 -8.22 -10.25 -39.45
C ASN A 483 -9.11 -9.03 -39.81
N LYS A 484 -9.85 -9.05 -40.93
CA LYS A 484 -10.85 -7.99 -41.19
C LYS A 484 -11.95 -7.99 -40.11
N PRO A 485 -12.26 -6.84 -39.48
CA PRO A 485 -13.37 -6.72 -38.52
C PRO A 485 -14.70 -7.24 -39.09
N SER A 486 -14.97 -6.94 -40.36
CA SER A 486 -16.16 -7.41 -41.09
C SER A 486 -16.24 -8.94 -41.25
N LYS A 487 -15.10 -9.63 -41.37
CA LYS A 487 -15.07 -11.10 -41.42
C LYS A 487 -15.26 -11.73 -40.03
N ARG A 488 -14.74 -11.09 -38.96
CA ARG A 488 -15.01 -11.53 -37.58
C ARG A 488 -16.48 -11.37 -37.22
N THR A 489 -17.10 -10.25 -37.56
CA THR A 489 -18.53 -10.04 -37.31
C THR A 489 -19.39 -11.00 -38.13
N LYS A 490 -19.05 -11.25 -39.40
CA LYS A 490 -19.73 -12.26 -40.23
C LYS A 490 -19.60 -13.67 -39.64
N LYS A 491 -18.41 -14.08 -39.21
CA LYS A 491 -18.17 -15.40 -38.59
C LYS A 491 -18.90 -15.55 -37.24
N LYS A 492 -18.98 -14.48 -36.44
CA LYS A 492 -19.74 -14.46 -35.18
C LYS A 492 -21.25 -14.56 -35.44
N LYS A 493 -21.76 -13.87 -36.47
CA LYS A 493 -23.16 -13.99 -36.94
C LYS A 493 -23.46 -15.40 -37.47
N GLU A 494 -22.60 -15.97 -38.31
CA GLU A 494 -22.73 -17.34 -38.83
C GLU A 494 -22.68 -18.39 -37.69
N MET A 495 -21.84 -18.20 -36.67
CA MET A 495 -21.82 -19.08 -35.49
C MET A 495 -23.11 -18.99 -34.68
N VAL A 496 -23.65 -17.78 -34.51
CA VAL A 496 -24.93 -17.57 -33.82
C VAL A 496 -26.09 -18.14 -34.63
N GLU A 497 -26.10 -17.99 -35.95
CA GLU A 497 -27.09 -18.62 -36.82
C GLU A 497 -26.98 -20.14 -36.79
N ASN A 498 -25.78 -20.70 -36.90
CA ASN A 498 -25.59 -22.16 -36.86
C ASN A 498 -25.95 -22.76 -35.50
N ALA A 499 -25.70 -22.05 -34.40
CA ALA A 499 -26.12 -22.45 -33.06
C ALA A 499 -27.64 -22.38 -32.85
N LYS A 500 -28.35 -21.56 -33.65
CA LYS A 500 -29.81 -21.42 -33.61
C LYS A 500 -30.55 -22.39 -34.55
N ARG A 501 -29.86 -23.01 -35.51
CA ARG A 501 -30.47 -23.95 -36.47
C ARG A 501 -30.62 -25.34 -35.86
N THR A 502 -31.76 -25.98 -36.08
CA THR A 502 -32.02 -27.36 -35.63
C THR A 502 -31.29 -28.36 -36.53
N PHE A 503 -30.97 -29.54 -35.97
CA PHE A 503 -30.19 -30.60 -36.64
C PHE A 503 -30.65 -30.96 -38.07
N PRO A 504 -31.96 -31.08 -38.38
CA PRO A 504 -32.44 -31.46 -39.72
C PRO A 504 -32.10 -30.43 -40.81
N GLU A 505 -32.14 -29.12 -40.49
CA GLU A 505 -31.81 -28.04 -41.44
C GLU A 505 -30.31 -28.00 -41.78
N GLN A 506 -29.46 -28.51 -40.89
CA GLN A 506 -28.01 -28.59 -41.13
C GLN A 506 -27.67 -29.70 -42.13
N GLU A 507 -28.40 -30.83 -42.11
CA GLU A 507 -28.20 -31.93 -43.05
C GLU A 507 -28.70 -31.60 -44.45
N HIS A 508 -29.90 -31.00 -44.56
CA HIS A 508 -30.46 -30.58 -45.85
C HIS A 508 -29.53 -29.59 -46.57
N ASN A 509 -28.97 -28.62 -45.83
CA ASN A 509 -28.04 -27.66 -46.41
C ASN A 509 -26.66 -28.25 -46.76
N LYS A 510 -26.15 -29.24 -46.00
CA LYS A 510 -24.92 -29.97 -46.38
C LYS A 510 -25.13 -30.77 -47.67
N ALA A 511 -26.30 -31.37 -47.86
CA ALA A 511 -26.65 -32.07 -49.09
C ALA A 511 -26.72 -31.12 -50.30
N VAL A 512 -27.34 -29.95 -50.14
CA VAL A 512 -27.39 -28.91 -51.19
C VAL A 512 -25.99 -28.36 -51.52
N LYS A 513 -25.12 -28.19 -50.52
CA LYS A 513 -23.74 -27.73 -50.73
C LYS A 513 -22.88 -28.76 -51.46
N LYS A 514 -23.07 -30.06 -51.20
CA LYS A 514 -22.41 -31.14 -51.96
C LYS A 514 -22.88 -31.20 -53.42
N ARG A 515 -24.16 -30.94 -53.70
CA ARG A 515 -24.69 -30.87 -55.08
C ARG A 515 -24.08 -29.70 -55.87
N ARG A 516 -23.94 -28.52 -55.27
CA ARG A 516 -23.32 -27.35 -55.93
C ARG A 516 -21.84 -27.54 -56.29
N ILE A 517 -21.07 -28.25 -55.47
CA ILE A 517 -19.64 -28.52 -55.76
C ILE A 517 -19.47 -29.44 -56.99
N GLY A 518 -20.46 -30.31 -57.28
CA GLY A 518 -20.47 -31.14 -58.48
C GLY A 518 -20.85 -30.38 -59.76
N GLU A 519 -21.73 -29.39 -59.67
CA GLU A 519 -22.14 -28.54 -60.80
C GLU A 519 -21.08 -27.47 -61.14
N ASP A 520 -20.38 -26.93 -60.14
CA ASP A 520 -19.33 -25.93 -60.34
C ASP A 520 -18.06 -26.52 -61.00
N ALA A 521 -17.80 -27.83 -60.86
CA ALA A 521 -16.70 -28.52 -61.56
C ALA A 521 -16.95 -28.71 -63.07
N ALA A 522 -18.21 -28.67 -63.53
CA ALA A 522 -18.56 -28.66 -64.95
C ALA A 522 -18.56 -27.25 -65.56
N ALA A 523 -18.58 -26.21 -64.72
CA ALA A 523 -18.63 -24.81 -65.12
C ALA A 523 -17.23 -24.16 -65.30
N GLU A 524 -16.15 -24.80 -64.82
CA GLU A 524 -14.75 -24.34 -64.94
C GLU A 524 -14.01 -24.85 -66.19
N LEU A 525 -14.71 -25.11 -67.31
CA LEU A 525 -14.06 -25.28 -68.61
C LEU A 525 -14.11 -23.96 -69.42
N PRO A 526 -12.95 -23.42 -69.88
CA PRO A 526 -12.92 -22.21 -70.69
C PRO A 526 -13.68 -22.40 -72.01
N THR A 527 -14.25 -21.31 -72.53
CA THR A 527 -15.25 -21.27 -73.62
C THR A 527 -14.83 -21.99 -74.91
N SER A 528 -13.52 -22.10 -75.19
CA SER A 528 -12.97 -22.81 -76.35
C SER A 528 -13.07 -24.35 -76.26
N LEU A 529 -13.19 -24.91 -75.05
CA LEU A 529 -13.27 -26.35 -74.80
C LEU A 529 -14.70 -26.85 -74.53
N LYS A 530 -15.67 -25.94 -74.37
CA LYS A 530 -17.10 -26.28 -74.19
C LYS A 530 -17.72 -27.03 -75.37
N ARG A 531 -17.13 -26.94 -76.58
CA ARG A 531 -17.58 -27.66 -77.78
C ARG A 531 -17.16 -29.14 -77.86
N PHE A 532 -16.23 -29.57 -77.00
CA PHE A 532 -15.77 -30.97 -76.94
C PHE A 532 -16.30 -31.73 -75.71
N ALA A 533 -16.98 -31.05 -74.78
CA ALA A 533 -17.54 -31.64 -73.55
C ALA A 533 -18.89 -32.38 -73.76
N ARG A 534 -19.36 -32.53 -75.01
CA ARG A 534 -20.52 -33.36 -75.35
C ARG A 534 -20.16 -34.35 -76.44
N LYS A 535 -19.62 -35.51 -76.04
CA LYS A 535 -19.63 -36.77 -76.83
C LYS A 535 -19.27 -37.99 -75.95
N LYS A 536 -20.18 -38.37 -75.06
CA LYS A 536 -20.84 -39.68 -74.97
C LYS A 536 -21.75 -39.67 -73.75
#